data_AF-A0A8T4UKG9-F1
#
_entry.id   AF-A0A8T4UKG9-F1
#
_cell.length_a   1.000
_cell.length_b   1.000
_cell.length_c   1.000
_cell.angle_alpha   90.00
_cell.angle_beta   90.00
_cell.angle_gamma   90.00
#
_symmetry.space_group_name_H-M   'P 1'
#
loop_
_entity.id
_entity.type
_entity.pdbx_description
1 polymer ?
#
loop_
_entity_poly.entity_id
_entity_poly.type
_entity_poly.pdbx_seq_one_letter_code
_entity_poly.pdbx_strand_id
1 'polypeptide(L)'
;MVQAVVTLSEWEDRVVQMVKGKYGIPTKAETVSFIISEYAEMLLEPELRPEFVKEMLRLKSKGSLRKYSSFAEFENDIRSRRKTRQGARQASEAGPRAVRRGAAQNEGSGVA
;
A
#
# COMPACT_ATOMS: atom_id res chain seq x y z
N MET A 1 -10.22 -4.25 -32.82
CA MET A 1 -8.77 -4.13 -32.52
C MET A 1 -8.39 -2.67 -32.57
N VAL A 2 -7.50 -2.25 -31.67
CA VAL A 2 -6.90 -0.90 -31.69
C VAL A 2 -5.50 -1.03 -32.27
N GLN A 3 -5.10 -0.12 -33.15
CA GLN A 3 -3.74 -0.06 -33.71
C GLN A 3 -2.96 1.06 -33.03
N ALA A 4 -1.70 0.82 -32.71
CA ALA A 4 -0.78 1.81 -32.15
C ALA A 4 0.53 1.80 -32.94
N VAL A 5 1.09 2.99 -33.17
CA VAL A 5 2.44 3.15 -33.70
C VAL A 5 3.35 3.49 -32.53
N VAL A 6 4.40 2.70 -32.34
CA VAL A 6 5.38 2.89 -31.27
C VAL A 6 6.77 3.01 -31.85
N THR A 7 7.57 3.91 -31.30
CA THR A 7 9.00 4.02 -31.64
C THR A 7 9.79 3.25 -30.60
N LEU A 8 10.61 2.31 -31.07
CA LEU A 8 11.52 1.53 -30.22
C LEU A 8 12.95 2.00 -30.47
N SER A 9 13.72 2.09 -29.40
CA SER A 9 15.17 2.18 -29.47
C SER A 9 15.76 0.89 -30.07
N GLU A 10 17.01 0.94 -30.53
CA GLU A 10 17.69 -0.25 -31.05
C GLU A 10 17.76 -1.39 -30.03
N TRP A 11 17.94 -1.05 -28.75
CA TRP A 11 18.00 -2.05 -27.69
C TRP A 11 16.64 -2.72 -27.49
N GLU A 12 15.55 -1.95 -27.46
CA GLU A 12 14.19 -2.49 -27.35
C GLU A 12 13.84 -3.38 -28.55
N ASP A 13 14.20 -3.00 -29.78
CA ASP A 13 13.97 -3.84 -30.96
C ASP A 13 14.74 -5.16 -30.88
N ARG A 14 16.00 -5.14 -30.39
CA ARG A 14 16.77 -6.37 -30.14
C ARG A 14 16.10 -7.26 -29.11
N VAL A 15 15.57 -6.70 -28.02
CA VAL A 15 14.82 -7.46 -27.02
C VAL A 15 13.59 -8.12 -27.64
N VAL A 16 12.80 -7.38 -28.42
CA VAL A 16 11.63 -7.93 -29.12
C VAL A 16 12.06 -9.06 -30.07
N GLN A 17 13.14 -8.91 -30.83
CA GLN A 17 13.64 -9.97 -31.71
C GLN A 17 14.10 -11.23 -30.95
N MET A 18 14.76 -11.07 -29.80
CA MET A 18 15.17 -12.21 -28.96
C MET A 18 13.97 -12.97 -28.42
N VAL A 19 12.94 -12.26 -27.92
CA VAL A 19 11.70 -12.89 -27.47
C VAL A 19 11.00 -13.58 -28.63
N LYS A 20 10.89 -12.92 -29.78
CA LYS A 20 10.31 -13.49 -31.00
C LYS A 20 10.95 -14.82 -31.35
N GLY A 21 12.29 -14.86 -31.41
CA GLY A 21 13.05 -16.06 -31.74
C GLY A 21 12.92 -17.15 -30.69
N LYS A 22 12.97 -16.80 -29.40
CA LYS A 22 12.85 -17.74 -28.29
C LYS A 22 11.51 -18.49 -28.28
N TYR A 23 10.41 -17.80 -28.56
CA TYR A 23 9.06 -18.35 -28.50
C TYR A 23 8.50 -18.75 -29.88
N GLY A 24 9.29 -18.62 -30.96
CA GLY A 24 8.85 -18.98 -32.32
C GLY A 24 7.70 -18.13 -32.86
N ILE A 25 7.53 -16.89 -32.36
CA ILE A 25 6.41 -16.01 -32.73
C ILE A 25 6.66 -15.45 -34.13
N PRO A 26 5.67 -15.43 -35.04
CA PRO A 26 5.91 -15.10 -36.45
C PRO A 26 6.14 -13.62 -36.70
N THR A 27 5.49 -12.71 -35.94
CA THR A 27 5.55 -11.26 -36.18
C THR A 27 6.03 -10.46 -34.97
N LYS A 28 6.65 -9.29 -35.23
CA LYS A 28 7.07 -8.37 -34.16
C LYS A 28 5.88 -7.82 -33.39
N ALA A 29 4.76 -7.54 -34.08
CA ALA A 29 3.53 -7.06 -33.45
C ALA A 29 2.95 -8.08 -32.46
N GLU A 30 2.84 -9.36 -32.86
CA GLU A 30 2.42 -10.42 -31.94
C GLU A 30 3.39 -10.60 -30.77
N THR A 31 4.69 -10.42 -31.01
CA THR A 31 5.69 -10.50 -29.95
C THR A 31 5.50 -9.38 -28.92
N VAL A 32 5.20 -8.16 -29.36
CA VAL A 32 4.90 -7.04 -28.45
C VAL A 32 3.63 -7.32 -27.66
N SER A 33 2.57 -7.86 -28.30
CA SER A 33 1.35 -8.27 -27.60
C SER A 33 1.63 -9.33 -26.54
N PHE A 34 2.47 -10.32 -26.84
CA PHE A 34 2.91 -11.34 -25.89
C PHE A 34 3.71 -10.75 -24.71
N ILE A 35 4.63 -9.83 -24.97
CA ILE A 35 5.38 -9.15 -23.89
C ILE A 35 4.42 -8.36 -22.99
N ILE A 36 3.44 -7.67 -23.58
CA ILE A 36 2.44 -6.91 -22.82
C ILE A 36 1.58 -7.84 -21.96
N SER A 37 1.18 -9.02 -22.45
CA SER A 37 0.39 -9.97 -21.65
C SER A 37 1.18 -10.51 -20.46
N GLU A 38 2.42 -10.94 -20.68
CA GLU A 38 3.30 -11.42 -19.60
C GLU A 38 3.56 -10.32 -18.56
N TYR A 39 3.79 -9.08 -19.02
CA TYR A 39 3.96 -7.94 -18.12
C TYR A 39 2.67 -7.59 -17.40
N ALA A 40 1.52 -7.70 -18.06
CA ALA A 40 0.21 -7.48 -17.45
C ALA A 40 -0.07 -8.52 -16.36
N GLU A 41 0.24 -9.80 -16.56
CA GLU A 41 0.14 -10.80 -15.49
C GLU A 41 1.03 -10.40 -14.30
N MET A 42 2.30 -10.03 -14.54
CA MET A 42 3.21 -9.62 -13.47
C MET A 42 2.79 -8.32 -12.74
N LEU A 43 2.23 -7.35 -13.48
CA LEU A 43 1.92 -6.01 -12.98
C LEU A 43 0.50 -5.91 -12.43
N LEU A 44 -0.48 -6.48 -13.13
CA LEU A 44 -1.92 -6.38 -12.86
C LEU A 44 -2.46 -7.54 -12.03
N GLU A 45 -1.70 -8.62 -11.82
CA GLU A 45 -2.04 -9.67 -10.84
C GLU A 45 -1.14 -9.64 -9.57
N PRO A 46 -1.07 -8.53 -8.81
CA PRO A 46 -0.38 -8.52 -7.52
C PRO A 46 -1.09 -9.37 -6.45
N GLU A 47 -2.29 -9.87 -6.70
CA GLU A 47 -3.14 -10.56 -5.72
C GLU A 47 -2.64 -11.96 -5.29
N LEU A 48 -1.70 -12.55 -6.03
CA LEU A 48 -1.05 -13.81 -5.64
C LEU A 48 0.41 -13.62 -5.21
N ARG A 49 0.81 -12.40 -4.79
CA ARG A 49 2.05 -12.26 -4.02
C ARG A 49 1.94 -13.17 -2.78
N PRO A 50 2.85 -14.14 -2.59
CA PRO A 50 2.77 -15.08 -1.47
C PRO A 50 2.66 -14.40 -0.11
N GLU A 51 3.26 -13.21 0.01
CA GLU A 51 3.18 -12.35 1.19
C GLU A 51 1.77 -11.83 1.47
N PHE A 52 1.03 -11.41 0.43
CA PHE A 52 -0.34 -10.91 0.57
C PHE A 52 -1.29 -12.05 0.99
N VAL A 53 -1.15 -13.22 0.38
CA VAL A 53 -1.92 -14.43 0.74
C VAL A 53 -1.65 -14.82 2.19
N LYS A 54 -0.38 -14.82 2.62
CA LYS A 54 0.01 -15.12 4.01
C LYS A 54 -0.60 -14.14 5.00
N GLU A 55 -0.58 -12.84 4.67
CA GLU A 55 -1.15 -11.81 5.54
C GLU A 55 -2.67 -11.87 5.60
N MET A 56 -3.34 -12.11 4.48
CA MET A 56 -4.79 -12.31 4.41
C MET A 56 -5.24 -13.55 5.21
N LEU A 57 -4.52 -14.67 5.11
CA LEU A 57 -4.80 -15.87 5.91
C LEU A 57 -4.57 -15.61 7.41
N ARG A 58 -3.55 -14.84 7.77
CA ARG A 58 -3.29 -14.40 9.15
C ARG A 58 -4.40 -13.48 9.69
N LEU A 59 -4.96 -12.60 8.85
CA LEU A 59 -6.06 -11.73 9.24
C LEU A 59 -7.38 -12.50 9.36
N LYS A 60 -7.62 -13.47 8.46
CA LYS A 60 -8.77 -14.39 8.51
C LYS A 60 -8.77 -15.21 9.80
N SER A 61 -7.63 -15.75 10.22
CA SER A 61 -7.52 -16.52 11.47
C SER A 61 -7.67 -15.67 12.73
N LYS A 62 -7.41 -14.35 12.64
CA LYS A 62 -7.59 -13.39 13.74
C LYS A 62 -8.99 -12.77 13.81
N GLY A 63 -9.89 -13.09 12.87
CA GLY A 63 -11.27 -12.62 12.84
C GLY A 63 -11.45 -11.11 12.64
N SER A 64 -10.40 -10.36 12.32
CA SER A 64 -10.42 -8.89 12.33
C SER A 64 -10.79 -8.25 10.99
N LEU A 65 -11.71 -8.86 10.24
CA LEU A 65 -12.22 -8.29 8.99
C LEU A 65 -13.45 -7.43 9.31
N ARG A 66 -13.35 -6.12 9.11
CA ARG A 66 -14.49 -5.19 9.21
C ARG A 66 -15.07 -4.93 7.83
N LYS A 67 -16.38 -5.04 7.72
CA LYS A 67 -17.12 -4.63 6.52
C LYS A 67 -17.45 -3.14 6.64
N TYR A 68 -17.22 -2.39 5.56
CA TYR A 68 -17.62 -0.99 5.45
C TYR A 68 -18.68 -0.88 4.35
N SER A 69 -19.66 0.00 4.57
CA SER A 69 -20.78 0.19 3.66
C SER A 69 -20.44 1.18 2.53
N SER A 70 -19.46 2.05 2.75
CA SER A 70 -18.95 3.00 1.78
C SER A 70 -17.45 3.23 1.94
N PHE A 71 -16.81 3.71 0.88
CA PHE A 71 -15.40 4.07 0.92
C PHE A 71 -15.11 5.23 1.89
N ALA A 72 -16.02 6.20 1.98
CA ALA A 72 -15.91 7.33 2.91
C ALA A 72 -15.88 6.90 4.38
N GLU A 73 -16.68 5.88 4.75
CA GLU A 73 -16.70 5.31 6.10
C GLU A 73 -15.34 4.68 6.45
N PHE A 74 -14.78 3.91 5.52
CA PHE A 74 -13.45 3.31 5.65
C PHE A 74 -12.35 4.36 5.82
N GLU A 75 -12.33 5.39 4.98
CA GLU A 75 -11.31 6.45 5.06
C GLU A 75 -11.32 7.17 6.40
N ASN A 76 -12.51 7.45 6.95
CA ASN A 76 -12.66 8.10 8.24
C ASN A 76 -12.18 7.23 9.41
N ASP A 77 -12.45 5.92 9.39
CA ASP A 77 -11.93 4.98 10.39
C ASP A 77 -10.40 4.90 10.36
N ILE A 78 -9.79 4.80 9.17
CA ILE A 78 -8.32 4.77 9.05
C ILE A 78 -7.69 6.09 9.52
N ARG A 79 -8.29 7.23 9.15
CA ARG A 79 -7.82 8.56 9.53
C ARG A 79 -7.90 8.78 11.04
N SER A 80 -8.98 8.36 11.69
CA SER A 80 -9.16 8.49 13.14
C SER A 80 -8.17 7.60 13.92
N ARG A 81 -7.96 6.35 13.50
CA ARG A 81 -6.96 5.44 14.11
C ARG A 81 -5.53 5.97 14.04
N ARG A 82 -5.17 6.67 12.95
CA ARG A 82 -3.85 7.31 12.81
C ARG A 82 -3.66 8.43 13.84
N LYS A 83 -4.68 9.25 14.09
CA LYS A 83 -4.66 10.31 15.11
C LYS A 83 -4.53 9.75 16.53
N THR A 84 -5.28 8.70 16.86
CA THR A 84 -5.21 8.04 18.18
C THR A 84 -3.84 7.41 18.44
N ARG A 85 -3.19 6.83 17.41
CA ARG A 85 -1.84 6.27 17.51
C ARG A 85 -0.75 7.33 17.65
N GLN A 86 -0.90 8.48 17.01
CA GLN A 86 0.03 9.62 17.18
C GLN A 86 -0.11 10.26 18.57
N GLY A 87 -1.34 10.42 19.06
CA GLY A 87 -1.61 10.91 20.42
C GLY A 87 -1.08 9.98 21.51
N ALA A 88 -1.21 8.65 21.35
CA ALA A 88 -0.70 7.68 22.31
C ALA A 88 0.84 7.65 22.39
N ARG A 89 1.54 7.89 21.27
CA ARG A 89 3.01 8.01 21.25
C ARG A 89 3.48 9.28 21.95
N GLN A 90 2.83 10.41 21.67
CA GLN A 90 3.12 11.68 22.36
C GLN A 90 2.81 11.62 23.88
N ALA A 91 1.75 10.92 24.27
CA ALA A 91 1.40 10.73 25.69
C ALA A 91 2.36 9.78 26.42
N SER A 92 2.95 8.79 25.75
CA SER A 92 3.98 7.93 26.37
C SER A 92 5.35 8.62 26.46
N GLU A 93 5.64 9.56 25.58
CA GLU A 93 6.88 10.38 25.61
C GLU A 93 6.81 11.49 26.67
N ALA A 94 5.61 12.02 26.96
CA ALA A 94 5.37 12.89 28.10
C ALA A 94 5.36 12.08 29.41
N GLY A 95 6.55 11.74 29.91
CA GLY A 95 6.70 11.03 31.19
C GLY A 95 6.01 11.74 32.38
N PRO A 96 5.82 11.04 33.51
CA PRO A 96 4.93 11.44 34.64
C PRO A 96 5.30 12.75 35.37
N ARG A 97 6.34 13.47 34.92
CA ARG A 97 6.88 14.66 35.57
C ARG A 97 6.03 15.92 35.35
N ALA A 98 5.16 15.96 34.34
CA ALA A 98 4.32 17.13 34.05
C ALA A 98 3.13 17.27 35.01
N VAL A 99 2.62 16.19 35.59
CA VAL A 99 1.43 16.22 36.46
C VAL A 99 1.75 16.78 37.85
N ARG A 100 3.00 16.66 38.34
CA ARG A 100 3.36 17.14 39.69
C ARG A 100 3.63 18.65 39.81
N ARG A 101 3.86 19.38 38.71
CA ARG A 101 4.08 20.85 38.79
C ARG A 101 2.78 21.67 38.85
N GLY A 102 1.65 21.12 38.39
CA GLY A 102 0.35 21.80 38.44
C GLY A 102 -0.36 21.73 39.80
N ALA A 103 -0.06 20.72 40.62
CA ALA A 103 -0.70 20.54 41.93
C ALA A 103 -0.11 21.43 43.04
N ALA A 104 1.13 21.92 42.88
CA ALA A 104 1.82 22.68 43.94
C ALA A 104 1.54 24.20 43.91
N GLN A 105 0.77 24.71 42.96
CA GLN A 105 0.48 26.15 42.84
C GLN A 105 -0.92 26.55 43.32
N ASN A 106 -1.77 25.60 43.73
CA ASN A 106 -3.17 25.88 44.09
C ASN A 106 -3.52 25.69 45.58
N GLU A 107 -2.53 25.52 46.46
CA GLU A 107 -2.75 25.43 47.92
C GLU A 107 -2.29 26.69 48.68
N GLY A 108 -2.07 27.81 47.98
CA GLY A 108 -1.43 29.00 48.56
C GLY A 108 -2.22 30.32 48.50
N SER A 109 -3.54 30.31 48.29
CA SER A 109 -4.34 31.55 48.36
C SER A 109 -5.69 31.31 49.00
N GLY A 110 -5.69 31.32 50.32
CA GLY A 110 -6.87 31.18 51.16
C GLY A 110 -6.57 31.57 52.61
N VAL A 111 -5.96 32.75 52.82
CA VAL A 111 -5.87 33.39 54.14
C VAL A 111 -6.10 34.88 53.96
N ALA A 112 -7.30 35.33 54.35
CA ALA A 112 -7.64 36.57 55.05
C ALA A 112 -9.17 36.78 55.00
#